data_AF-G5BC04-F1
#
_entry.id   AF-G5BC04-F1
#
_cell.length_a   1.000
_cell.length_b   1.000
_cell.length_c   1.000
_cell.angle_alpha   90.00
_cell.angle_beta   90.00
_cell.angle_gamma   90.00
#
_symmetry.space_group_name_H-M   'P 1'
#
loop_
_entity.id
_entity.type
_entity.pdbx_description
1 polymer ?
#
loop_
_entity_poly.entity_id
_entity_poly.type
_entity_poly.pdbx_seq_one_letter_code
_entity_poly.pdbx_strand_id
1 'polypeptide(L)'
;MNCNAKDEVDGGPQCTPGGAANAGAPDNTAFKQQRLPAWQPILPAGTVLPTFFIVGLIFIPIGIGIFVTSNNIREIEGNVFMYYGLSNFYQNHRRYVKSRDDSQLNGDSSALLNPSKECEPYQRNEDLPIAPCGAIANSMFNDTLELFLVANESDPTPTPIHLKRKGIAWWTDKHVKFRNPPGEGALEERFKEWQSESDKFLKLGSCRNNFGRKTHFRYWQKEHPEEEATAEGSSDSI
;
A
#
# COMPACT_ATOMS: atom_id res chain seq x y z
N MET A 1 -11.10 -40.44 43.72
CA MET A 1 -10.12 -40.09 42.67
C MET A 1 -10.93 -39.71 41.44
N ASN A 2 -10.94 -38.50 40.90
CA ASN A 2 -9.82 -37.62 40.58
C ASN A 2 -10.31 -36.15 40.56
N CYS A 3 -9.78 -35.29 41.43
CA CYS A 3 -9.94 -33.84 41.32
C CYS A 3 -8.54 -33.30 40.97
N ASN A 4 -8.37 -32.74 39.76
CA ASN A 4 -7.12 -32.10 39.39
C ASN A 4 -7.03 -30.77 40.13
N ALA A 5 -6.05 -30.68 41.02
CA ALA A 5 -5.70 -29.48 41.76
C ALA A 5 -4.89 -28.54 40.86
N LYS A 6 -5.54 -27.49 40.38
CA LYS A 6 -4.95 -26.19 40.07
C LYS A 6 -6.08 -25.17 40.18
N ASP A 7 -5.78 -24.07 40.88
CA ASP A 7 -6.63 -22.91 41.18
C ASP A 7 -7.26 -22.94 42.58
N GLU A 8 -6.38 -22.70 43.55
CA GLU A 8 -6.69 -22.35 44.95
C GLU A 8 -6.57 -20.83 45.10
N VAL A 9 -7.60 -20.06 44.71
CA VAL A 9 -7.96 -18.75 45.28
C VAL A 9 -9.44 -18.49 44.97
N ASP A 10 -10.33 -18.95 45.86
CA ASP A 10 -11.54 -18.27 46.34
C ASP A 10 -12.47 -19.32 47.01
N GLY A 11 -12.80 -19.07 48.28
CA GLY A 11 -13.42 -20.06 49.15
C GLY A 11 -14.91 -20.32 48.89
N GLY A 12 -15.26 -21.61 48.72
CA GLY A 12 -16.55 -22.22 49.08
C GLY A 12 -17.27 -23.02 47.97
N PRO A 13 -18.20 -23.95 48.31
CA PRO A 13 -18.11 -25.07 49.25
C PRO A 13 -18.14 -26.46 48.54
N GLN A 14 -17.83 -27.51 49.29
CA GLN A 14 -17.70 -28.91 48.83
C GLN A 14 -19.02 -29.55 48.34
N CYS A 15 -18.93 -30.36 47.28
CA CYS A 15 -20.04 -31.19 46.78
C CYS A 15 -20.28 -32.43 47.67
N THR A 16 -21.48 -32.57 48.22
CA THR A 16 -21.97 -33.83 48.85
C THR A 16 -22.77 -34.67 47.84
N PRO A 17 -22.66 -36.01 47.85
CA PRO A 17 -23.37 -36.87 46.90
C PRO A 17 -24.79 -37.13 47.37
N GLY A 18 -25.77 -36.67 46.61
CA GLY A 18 -27.18 -37.05 46.79
C GLY A 18 -28.13 -35.89 46.55
N GLY A 19 -28.58 -35.73 45.30
CA GLY A 19 -29.66 -34.81 44.96
C GLY A 19 -29.70 -34.52 43.47
N ALA A 20 -30.75 -35.00 42.80
CA ALA A 20 -31.01 -34.71 41.39
C ALA A 20 -31.12 -33.19 41.18
N ALA A 21 -30.12 -32.60 40.51
CA ALA A 21 -30.15 -31.20 40.11
C ALA A 21 -30.85 -31.07 38.75
N ASN A 22 -31.95 -30.32 38.73
CA ASN A 22 -32.77 -30.04 37.54
C ASN A 22 -31.93 -29.52 36.37
N ALA A 23 -31.91 -30.28 35.27
CA ALA A 23 -31.25 -29.93 34.01
C ALA A 23 -32.10 -28.94 33.19
N GLY A 24 -31.98 -27.66 33.55
CA GLY A 24 -32.64 -26.54 32.83
C GLY A 24 -32.25 -25.14 33.33
N ALA A 25 -31.45 -25.05 34.39
CA ALA A 25 -30.97 -23.77 34.90
C ALA A 25 -29.75 -23.28 34.08
N PRO A 26 -29.74 -22.04 33.56
CA PRO A 26 -28.59 -21.49 32.87
C PRO A 26 -27.40 -21.29 33.80
N ASP A 27 -26.18 -21.45 33.28
CA ASP A 27 -24.96 -21.38 34.09
C ASP A 27 -24.79 -20.01 34.76
N ASN A 28 -24.48 -20.03 36.05
CA ASN A 28 -24.35 -18.82 36.88
C ASN A 28 -22.98 -18.15 36.79
N THR A 29 -22.46 -17.95 35.57
CA THR A 29 -21.21 -17.22 35.33
C THR A 29 -21.48 -15.73 35.10
N ALA A 30 -20.63 -14.85 35.64
CA ALA A 30 -20.77 -13.39 35.55
C ALA A 30 -20.88 -12.88 34.09
N PHE A 31 -20.24 -13.58 33.15
CA PHE A 31 -20.34 -13.30 31.72
C PHE A 31 -21.73 -13.60 31.15
N LYS A 32 -22.29 -14.79 31.39
CA LYS A 32 -23.61 -15.19 30.88
C LYS A 32 -24.76 -14.43 31.56
N GLN A 33 -24.54 -14.00 32.81
CA GLN A 33 -25.48 -13.16 33.55
C GLN A 33 -25.30 -11.65 33.29
N GLN A 34 -24.35 -11.25 32.45
CA GLN A 34 -24.07 -9.84 32.13
C GLN A 34 -23.78 -8.98 33.38
N ARG A 35 -23.09 -9.56 34.37
CA ARG A 35 -22.69 -8.90 35.63
C ARG A 35 -21.19 -8.61 35.69
N LEU A 36 -20.55 -8.48 34.53
CA LEU A 36 -19.16 -8.06 34.48
C LEU A 36 -19.03 -6.64 35.06
N PRO A 37 -17.97 -6.36 35.82
CA PRO A 37 -17.70 -5.01 36.28
C PRO A 37 -17.51 -4.11 35.06
N ALA A 38 -18.47 -3.21 34.84
CA ALA A 38 -18.41 -2.21 33.80
C ALA A 38 -18.13 -0.85 34.44
N TRP A 39 -17.17 -0.12 33.88
CA TRP A 39 -17.04 1.28 34.20
C TRP A 39 -18.10 2.07 33.43
N GLN A 40 -18.98 2.75 34.15
CA GLN A 40 -20.01 3.60 33.57
C GLN A 40 -19.69 5.07 33.85
N PRO A 41 -18.92 5.74 32.98
CA PRO A 41 -18.61 7.16 33.17
C PRO A 41 -19.84 8.01 32.86
N ILE A 42 -20.42 8.59 33.89
CA ILE A 42 -21.32 9.72 33.75
C ILE A 42 -20.41 10.95 33.59
N LEU A 43 -20.53 11.68 32.49
CA LEU A 43 -19.70 12.86 32.16
C LEU A 43 -20.42 14.16 32.57
N PRO A 44 -20.26 14.65 33.81
CA PRO A 44 -20.82 15.92 34.24
C PRO A 44 -20.03 17.10 33.69
N ALA A 45 -20.68 18.25 33.60
CA ALA A 45 -20.06 19.51 33.14
C ALA A 45 -18.80 19.88 33.95
N GLY A 46 -18.74 19.54 35.24
CA GLY A 46 -17.59 19.79 36.11
C GLY A 46 -16.31 19.04 35.74
N THR A 47 -16.43 17.89 35.05
CA THR A 47 -15.27 17.13 34.56
C THR A 47 -14.95 17.50 33.12
N VAL A 48 -15.96 17.76 32.30
CA VAL A 48 -15.79 18.04 30.87
C VAL A 48 -15.18 19.42 30.62
N LEU A 49 -15.59 20.44 31.36
CA LEU A 49 -15.09 21.82 31.19
C LEU A 49 -13.56 21.94 31.34
N PRO A 50 -12.91 21.46 32.41
CA PRO A 50 -11.45 21.53 32.53
C PRO A 50 -10.73 20.70 31.46
N THR A 51 -11.28 19.56 31.03
CA THR A 51 -10.66 18.76 29.96
C THR A 51 -10.59 19.52 28.63
N PHE A 52 -11.63 20.28 28.27
CA PHE A 52 -11.61 21.11 27.07
C PHE A 52 -10.56 22.22 27.14
N PHE A 53 -10.37 22.85 28.31
CA PHE A 53 -9.32 23.86 28.48
C PHE A 53 -7.92 23.27 28.33
N ILE A 54 -7.67 22.07 28.89
CA ILE A 54 -6.39 21.39 28.75
C ILE A 54 -6.12 21.03 27.29
N VAL A 55 -7.11 20.46 26.60
CA VAL A 55 -6.99 20.12 25.17
C VAL A 55 -6.75 21.36 24.32
N GLY A 56 -7.48 22.46 24.60
CA GLY A 56 -7.29 23.73 23.91
C GLY A 56 -5.88 24.31 24.12
N LEU A 57 -5.36 24.31 25.34
CA LEU A 57 -4.01 24.77 25.65
C LEU A 57 -2.91 23.93 24.99
N ILE A 58 -3.16 22.66 24.70
CA ILE A 58 -2.25 21.79 23.95
C ILE A 58 -2.38 22.05 22.45
N PHE A 59 -3.60 22.22 21.94
CA PHE A 59 -3.85 22.33 20.50
C PHE A 59 -3.46 23.70 19.94
N ILE A 60 -3.55 24.78 20.72
CA ILE A 60 -3.14 26.12 20.30
C ILE A 60 -1.64 26.16 19.90
N PRO A 61 -0.66 25.76 20.73
CA PRO A 61 0.75 25.78 20.35
C PRO A 61 1.07 24.79 19.23
N ILE A 62 0.43 23.60 19.22
CA ILE A 62 0.60 22.63 18.13
C ILE A 62 0.11 23.22 16.81
N GLY A 63 -1.07 23.84 16.80
CA GLY A 63 -1.66 24.47 15.62
C GLY A 63 -0.81 25.63 15.10
N ILE A 64 -0.30 26.49 16.00
CA ILE A 64 0.62 27.56 15.62
C ILE A 64 1.91 26.98 15.02
N GLY A 65 2.48 25.93 15.63
CA GLY A 65 3.67 25.26 15.11
C GLY A 65 3.47 24.74 13.69
N ILE A 66 2.39 23.99 13.45
CA ILE A 66 2.05 23.47 12.12
C ILE A 66 1.81 24.61 11.12
N PHE A 67 1.06 25.66 11.51
CA PHE A 67 0.75 26.80 10.65
C PHE A 67 2.00 27.58 10.22
N VAL A 68 2.90 27.85 11.16
CA VAL A 68 4.17 28.53 10.87
C VAL A 68 5.05 27.65 9.97
N THR A 69 5.16 26.35 10.25
CA THR A 69 5.94 25.45 9.37
C THR A 69 5.35 25.39 7.96
N SER A 70 4.02 25.36 7.82
CA SER A 70 3.36 25.32 6.52
C SER A 70 3.61 26.57 5.68
N ASN A 71 3.60 27.76 6.31
CA ASN A 71 3.81 29.02 5.60
C ASN A 71 5.29 29.31 5.29
N ASN A 72 6.24 28.69 6.00
CA ASN A 72 7.67 28.84 5.75
C ASN A 72 8.24 27.83 4.74
N ILE A 73 7.40 26.98 4.14
CA ILE A 73 7.79 26.19 2.97
C ILE A 73 7.89 27.17 1.78
N ARG A 74 9.05 27.82 1.67
CA ARG A 74 9.48 28.48 0.43
C ARG A 74 10.24 27.46 -0.40
N GLU A 75 9.74 27.17 -1.59
CA GLU A 75 10.48 26.54 -2.69
C GLU A 75 11.79 27.35 -2.86
N ILE A 76 13.04 26.89 -2.77
CA ILE A 76 13.70 25.64 -3.12
C ILE A 76 14.99 25.53 -2.26
N GLU A 77 14.93 24.99 -1.04
CA GLU A 77 16.14 24.61 -0.26
C GLU A 77 16.17 23.11 0.10
N GLY A 78 15.24 22.32 -0.44
CA GLY A 78 15.12 20.88 -0.18
C GLY A 78 15.09 20.02 -1.44
N ASN A 79 14.99 18.71 -1.27
CA ASN A 79 14.82 17.77 -2.37
C ASN A 79 13.57 18.13 -3.18
N VAL A 80 13.75 18.40 -4.48
CA VAL A 80 12.64 18.70 -5.39
C VAL A 80 12.13 17.40 -5.99
N PHE A 81 10.82 17.22 -6.00
CA PHE A 81 10.15 16.07 -6.59
C PHE A 81 9.27 16.52 -7.74
N MET A 82 9.41 15.83 -8.89
CA MET A 82 8.51 15.98 -10.02
C MET A 82 7.42 14.92 -9.95
N TYR A 83 6.16 15.32 -10.16
CA TYR A 83 5.00 14.44 -10.22
C TYR A 83 4.24 14.61 -11.54
N TYR A 84 3.52 13.58 -11.98
CA TYR A 84 2.56 13.68 -13.08
C TYR A 84 1.15 13.35 -12.58
N GLY A 85 0.17 14.13 -12.99
CA GLY A 85 -1.24 13.90 -12.66
C GLY A 85 -2.01 13.43 -13.89
N LEU A 86 -2.88 12.44 -13.71
CA LEU A 86 -3.82 12.00 -14.74
C LEU A 86 -5.24 12.36 -14.32
N SER A 87 -5.89 13.24 -15.07
CA SER A 87 -7.31 13.57 -14.90
C SER A 87 -8.19 12.60 -15.67
N ASN A 88 -9.40 12.32 -15.16
CA ASN A 88 -10.39 11.47 -15.82
C ASN A 88 -9.89 10.02 -16.06
N PHE A 89 -9.05 9.52 -15.15
CA PHE A 89 -8.51 8.16 -15.15
C PHE A 89 -8.89 7.44 -13.87
N TYR A 90 -9.94 6.62 -13.92
CA TYR A 90 -10.56 5.97 -12.75
C TYR A 90 -9.83 4.69 -12.33
N GLN A 91 -8.71 4.84 -11.61
CA GLN A 91 -7.97 3.69 -11.06
C GLN A 91 -8.74 2.92 -9.99
N ASN A 92 -9.63 3.60 -9.26
CA ASN A 92 -10.46 3.04 -8.20
C ASN A 92 -11.57 2.09 -8.70
N HIS A 93 -11.75 1.93 -10.01
CA HIS A 93 -12.78 1.04 -10.53
C HIS A 93 -12.47 -0.42 -10.12
N ARG A 94 -13.39 -1.07 -9.38
CA ARG A 94 -13.19 -2.41 -8.79
C ARG A 94 -12.58 -3.45 -9.75
N ARG A 95 -13.03 -3.50 -11.01
CA ARG A 95 -12.49 -4.45 -12.00
C ARG A 95 -11.07 -4.09 -12.44
N TYR A 96 -10.75 -2.79 -12.50
CA TYR A 96 -9.42 -2.32 -12.86
C TYR A 96 -8.41 -2.67 -11.75
N VAL A 97 -8.74 -2.34 -10.49
CA VAL A 97 -7.93 -2.68 -9.30
C VAL A 97 -7.66 -4.18 -9.19
N LYS A 98 -8.67 -5.00 -9.48
CA LYS A 98 -8.56 -6.45 -9.45
C LYS A 98 -7.76 -7.04 -10.60
N SER A 99 -7.66 -6.33 -11.73
CA SER A 99 -7.04 -6.85 -12.96
C SER A 99 -5.52 -6.80 -12.89
N ARG A 100 -4.96 -7.68 -12.05
CA ARG A 100 -3.53 -7.96 -11.88
C ARG A 100 -3.31 -9.34 -11.25
N ASP A 101 -2.11 -9.88 -11.39
CA ASP A 101 -1.70 -11.14 -10.73
C ASP A 101 -0.50 -10.88 -9.80
N ASP A 102 -0.76 -10.89 -8.49
CA ASP A 102 0.27 -10.64 -7.47
C ASP A 102 1.32 -11.76 -7.40
N SER A 103 0.99 -13.01 -7.74
CA SER A 103 1.94 -14.12 -7.79
C SER A 103 2.89 -13.98 -8.98
N GLN A 104 2.37 -13.54 -10.12
CA GLN A 104 3.17 -13.22 -11.30
C GLN A 104 4.13 -12.07 -11.01
N LEU A 105 3.66 -11.01 -10.34
CA LEU A 105 4.47 -9.85 -9.94
C LEU A 105 5.56 -10.19 -8.91
N ASN A 106 5.33 -11.22 -8.10
CA ASN A 106 6.32 -11.77 -7.17
C ASN A 106 7.30 -12.76 -7.84
N GLY A 107 7.16 -13.02 -9.15
CA GLY A 107 8.07 -13.87 -9.91
C GLY A 107 7.83 -15.37 -9.72
N ASP A 108 6.61 -15.79 -9.39
CA ASP A 108 6.28 -17.21 -9.36
C ASP A 108 6.27 -17.79 -10.79
N SER A 109 7.06 -18.84 -11.02
CA SER A 109 7.12 -19.54 -12.31
C SER A 109 5.78 -20.17 -12.73
N SER A 110 4.95 -20.59 -11.76
CA SER A 110 3.66 -21.19 -12.05
C SER A 110 2.64 -20.14 -12.53
N ALA A 111 2.61 -18.98 -11.88
CA ALA A 111 1.74 -17.86 -12.22
C ALA A 111 2.17 -17.12 -13.49
N LEU A 112 3.44 -17.26 -13.90
CA LEU A 112 3.84 -16.88 -15.25
C LEU A 112 3.08 -17.74 -16.27
N LEU A 113 3.18 -19.08 -16.20
CA LEU A 113 2.56 -20.02 -17.17
C LEU A 113 1.04 -19.94 -17.20
N ASN A 114 0.44 -19.87 -16.02
CA ASN A 114 -1.00 -19.86 -15.84
C ASN A 114 -1.39 -18.68 -14.95
N PRO A 115 -1.48 -17.47 -15.52
CA PRO A 115 -1.88 -16.28 -14.77
C PRO A 115 -3.33 -16.38 -14.27
N SER A 116 -3.64 -15.64 -13.23
CA SER A 116 -4.98 -15.56 -12.63
C SER A 116 -6.06 -15.10 -13.64
N LYS A 117 -7.29 -15.59 -13.46
CA LYS A 117 -8.48 -15.15 -14.24
C LYS A 117 -8.87 -13.70 -14.00
N GLU A 118 -8.43 -13.12 -12.88
CA GLU A 118 -8.69 -11.70 -12.58
C GLU A 118 -8.04 -10.77 -13.64
N CYS A 119 -7.01 -11.24 -14.36
CA CYS A 119 -6.36 -10.50 -15.43
C CYS A 119 -7.17 -10.41 -16.74
N GLU A 120 -8.33 -11.06 -16.87
CA GLU A 120 -9.15 -10.98 -18.09
C GLU A 120 -9.58 -9.52 -18.40
N PRO A 121 -9.52 -9.07 -19.67
CA PRO A 121 -9.16 -9.81 -20.88
C PRO A 121 -7.64 -9.87 -21.17
N TYR A 122 -6.81 -9.14 -20.42
CA TYR A 122 -5.35 -9.02 -20.64
C TYR A 122 -4.54 -10.17 -20.03
N GLN A 123 -5.10 -11.37 -20.05
CA GLN A 123 -4.50 -12.57 -19.46
C GLN A 123 -3.63 -13.30 -20.49
N ARG A 124 -4.13 -13.44 -21.72
CA ARG A 124 -3.48 -14.15 -22.82
C ARG A 124 -3.74 -13.41 -24.12
N ASN A 125 -2.82 -13.54 -25.07
CA ASN A 125 -3.03 -13.19 -26.46
C ASN A 125 -2.66 -14.36 -27.35
N GLU A 126 -3.50 -14.70 -28.33
CA GLU A 126 -3.26 -15.81 -29.27
C GLU A 126 -2.73 -17.09 -28.56
N ASP A 127 -3.34 -17.44 -27.42
CA ASP A 127 -2.99 -18.54 -26.51
C ASP A 127 -1.67 -18.40 -25.72
N LEU A 128 -0.88 -17.35 -25.96
CA LEU A 128 0.31 -17.00 -25.19
C LEU A 128 -0.04 -16.16 -23.95
N PRO A 129 0.37 -16.57 -22.75
CA PRO A 129 0.23 -15.77 -21.54
C PRO A 129 1.02 -14.44 -21.59
N ILE A 130 0.40 -13.37 -21.09
CA ILE A 130 0.97 -12.02 -21.04
C ILE A 130 1.67 -11.81 -19.70
N ALA A 131 2.89 -11.25 -19.72
CA ALA A 131 3.65 -10.93 -18.51
C ALA A 131 4.19 -9.48 -18.56
N PRO A 132 3.78 -8.58 -17.63
CA PRO A 132 2.76 -8.75 -16.59
C PRO A 132 1.33 -8.64 -17.14
N CYS A 133 0.40 -9.46 -16.62
CA CYS A 133 -0.99 -9.48 -17.04
C CYS A 133 -1.83 -8.40 -16.36
N GLY A 134 -2.98 -8.10 -16.98
CA GLY A 134 -4.02 -7.26 -16.38
C GLY A 134 -4.07 -5.81 -16.87
N ALA A 135 -5.21 -5.16 -16.61
CA ALA A 135 -5.53 -3.83 -17.11
C ALA A 135 -4.58 -2.74 -16.58
N ILE A 136 -4.10 -2.90 -15.34
CA ILE A 136 -3.20 -1.94 -14.70
C ILE A 136 -1.86 -1.90 -15.44
N ALA A 137 -1.30 -3.06 -15.77
CA ALA A 137 -0.05 -3.14 -16.51
C ALA A 137 -0.19 -2.59 -17.94
N ASN A 138 -1.29 -2.92 -18.61
CA ASN A 138 -1.53 -2.54 -20.01
C ASN A 138 -1.75 -1.02 -20.20
N SER A 139 -2.32 -0.35 -19.21
CA SER A 139 -2.61 1.09 -19.24
C SER A 139 -1.43 1.97 -18.78
N MET A 140 -0.24 1.40 -18.56
CA MET A 140 0.94 2.11 -18.06
C MET A 140 1.25 3.38 -18.85
N PHE A 141 1.51 4.46 -18.11
CA PHE A 141 2.02 5.72 -18.65
C PHE A 141 3.36 5.54 -19.38
N ASN A 142 3.46 6.07 -20.59
CA ASN A 142 4.59 5.84 -21.51
C ASN A 142 5.32 7.14 -21.91
N ASP A 143 4.95 8.30 -21.38
CA ASP A 143 5.61 9.53 -21.80
C ASP A 143 6.93 9.72 -21.04
N THR A 144 7.90 10.32 -21.73
CA THR A 144 9.19 10.70 -21.17
C THR A 144 9.22 12.21 -20.97
N LEU A 145 9.33 12.64 -19.72
CA LEU A 145 9.38 14.06 -19.36
C LEU A 145 10.83 14.47 -19.14
N GLU A 146 11.22 15.59 -19.76
CA GLU A 146 12.55 16.19 -19.64
C GLU A 146 12.39 17.67 -19.27
N LEU A 147 13.22 18.15 -18.35
CA LEU A 147 13.19 19.52 -17.86
C LEU A 147 14.43 20.26 -18.34
N PHE A 148 14.23 21.52 -18.75
CA PHE A 148 15.30 22.40 -19.19
C PHE A 148 15.19 23.72 -18.45
N LEU A 149 16.32 24.23 -17.96
CA LEU A 149 16.42 25.57 -17.40
C LEU A 149 16.93 26.53 -18.47
N VAL A 150 16.18 27.61 -18.69
CA VAL A 150 16.57 28.72 -19.56
C VAL A 150 16.96 29.88 -18.65
N ALA A 151 18.27 30.09 -18.48
CA ALA A 151 18.81 31.02 -17.47
C ALA A 151 18.83 32.49 -17.94
N ASN A 152 19.02 32.75 -19.24
CA ASN A 152 19.13 34.10 -19.80
C ASN A 152 18.21 34.26 -21.01
N GLU A 153 17.52 35.39 -21.11
CA GLU A 153 16.66 35.71 -22.27
C GLU A 153 17.46 36.04 -23.55
N SER A 154 18.72 36.48 -23.40
CA SER A 154 19.57 36.94 -24.49
C SER A 154 20.36 35.85 -25.21
N ASP A 155 20.58 34.70 -24.58
CA ASP A 155 21.17 33.50 -25.19
C ASP A 155 20.44 32.26 -24.63
N PRO A 156 19.35 31.81 -25.30
CA PRO A 156 18.48 30.75 -24.80
C PRO A 156 19.12 29.37 -25.04
N THR A 157 20.24 29.09 -24.37
CA THR A 157 20.80 27.74 -24.33
C THR A 157 20.08 26.93 -23.23
N PRO A 158 19.30 25.90 -23.59
CA PRO A 158 18.57 25.10 -22.61
C PRO A 158 19.55 24.17 -21.88
N THR A 159 19.67 24.33 -20.57
CA THR A 159 20.47 23.43 -19.72
C THR A 159 19.59 22.30 -19.20
N PRO A 160 19.89 21.02 -19.50
CA PRO A 160 19.04 19.90 -19.09
C PRO A 160 19.17 19.63 -17.59
N ILE A 161 18.03 19.49 -16.91
CA ILE A 161 17.97 19.06 -15.51
C ILE A 161 17.85 17.53 -15.46
N HIS A 162 18.83 16.88 -14.84
CA HIS A 162 18.84 15.43 -14.71
C HIS A 162 17.96 14.95 -13.55
N LEU A 163 16.84 14.30 -13.89
CA LEU A 163 15.94 13.67 -12.93
C LEU A 163 16.44 12.28 -12.51
N LYS A 164 16.50 12.01 -11.19
CA LYS A 164 16.75 10.64 -10.70
C LYS A 164 15.47 9.83 -10.75
N ARG A 165 15.49 8.76 -11.55
CA ARG A 165 14.38 7.78 -11.64
C ARG A 165 14.46 6.66 -10.60
N LYS A 166 15.50 6.63 -9.76
CA LYS A 166 15.74 5.61 -8.72
C LYS A 166 15.40 6.19 -7.35
N GLY A 167 14.91 5.34 -6.44
CA GLY A 167 14.57 5.74 -5.06
C GLY A 167 13.11 6.15 -4.83
N ILE A 168 12.28 6.03 -5.86
CA ILE A 168 10.92 6.59 -5.92
C ILE A 168 9.82 5.59 -5.49
N ALA A 169 10.23 4.35 -5.19
CA ALA A 169 9.33 3.27 -4.82
C ALA A 169 9.60 2.85 -3.38
N TRP A 170 8.53 2.51 -2.66
CA TRP A 170 8.59 2.05 -1.28
C TRP A 170 9.56 0.87 -1.12
N TRP A 171 10.22 0.81 0.04
CA TRP A 171 11.17 -0.25 0.34
C TRP A 171 10.55 -1.65 0.25
N THR A 172 9.30 -1.79 0.70
CA THR A 172 8.52 -3.03 0.64
C THR A 172 8.25 -3.47 -0.80
N ASP A 173 7.90 -2.53 -1.67
CA ASP A 173 7.66 -2.81 -3.08
C ASP A 173 8.97 -3.25 -3.77
N LYS A 174 10.09 -2.64 -3.38
CA LYS A 174 11.39 -2.96 -3.97
C LYS A 174 11.94 -4.34 -3.58
N HIS A 175 11.75 -4.78 -2.34
CA HIS A 175 12.44 -5.96 -1.78
C HIS A 175 11.51 -7.14 -1.46
N VAL A 176 10.20 -6.90 -1.31
CA VAL A 176 9.24 -7.93 -0.88
C VAL A 176 8.23 -8.23 -1.98
N LYS A 177 7.49 -7.22 -2.46
CA LYS A 177 6.31 -7.43 -3.31
C LYS A 177 6.64 -7.75 -4.77
N PHE A 178 7.62 -7.08 -5.36
CA PHE A 178 7.96 -7.24 -6.78
C PHE A 178 9.33 -7.89 -6.95
N ARG A 179 9.34 -9.06 -7.61
CA ARG A 179 10.57 -9.83 -7.82
C ARG A 179 10.61 -10.39 -9.23
N ASN A 180 11.83 -10.57 -9.73
CA ASN A 180 12.06 -11.37 -10.91
C ASN A 180 11.84 -12.84 -10.56
N PRO A 181 11.42 -13.66 -11.53
CA PRO A 181 11.34 -15.08 -11.28
C PRO A 181 12.71 -15.67 -10.90
N PRO A 182 12.79 -16.86 -10.28
CA PRO A 182 14.06 -17.54 -9.95
C PRO A 182 14.65 -18.31 -11.15
N GLY A 183 15.95 -18.21 -11.40
CA GLY A 183 16.63 -18.94 -12.48
C GLY A 183 17.96 -18.32 -12.90
N GLU A 184 18.89 -19.15 -13.40
CA GLU A 184 20.18 -18.72 -13.94
C GLU A 184 20.04 -18.31 -15.43
N GLY A 185 20.75 -17.26 -15.84
CA GLY A 185 20.71 -16.72 -17.22
C GLY A 185 20.09 -15.33 -17.34
N ALA A 186 20.10 -14.79 -18.57
CA ALA A 186 19.56 -13.46 -18.85
C ALA A 186 18.02 -13.48 -18.74
N LEU A 187 17.45 -12.42 -18.14
CA LEU A 187 16.00 -12.25 -17.99
C LEU A 187 15.26 -12.38 -19.32
N GLU A 188 15.87 -11.92 -20.41
CA GLU A 188 15.27 -12.00 -21.74
C GLU A 188 14.91 -13.43 -22.14
N GLU A 189 15.77 -14.40 -21.82
CA GLU A 189 15.57 -15.80 -22.21
C GLU A 189 14.44 -16.45 -21.44
N ARG A 190 14.28 -16.02 -20.20
CA ARG A 190 13.23 -16.47 -19.29
C ARG A 190 11.87 -15.87 -19.66
N PHE A 191 11.91 -14.76 -20.40
CA PHE A 191 10.73 -14.11 -20.96
C PHE A 191 10.48 -14.41 -22.45
N LYS A 192 11.24 -15.30 -23.11
CA LYS A 192 11.07 -15.62 -24.55
C LYS A 192 9.73 -16.29 -24.88
N GLU A 193 9.14 -17.01 -23.94
CA GLU A 193 7.89 -17.78 -24.14
C GLU A 193 6.62 -16.97 -23.91
N TRP A 194 6.73 -15.70 -23.53
CA TRP A 194 5.57 -14.85 -23.21
C TRP A 194 5.40 -13.79 -24.28
N GLN A 195 4.16 -13.51 -24.63
CA GLN A 195 3.88 -12.38 -25.49
C GLN A 195 3.92 -11.10 -24.64
N SER A 196 4.91 -10.26 -24.90
CA SER A 196 4.84 -8.86 -24.50
C SER A 196 3.93 -8.15 -25.49
N GLU A 197 2.63 -8.42 -25.44
CA GLU A 197 1.66 -7.72 -26.29
C GLU A 197 1.37 -6.32 -25.76
N SER A 198 2.43 -5.55 -25.70
CA SER A 198 2.34 -4.11 -25.81
C SER A 198 3.64 -3.68 -26.47
N ASP A 199 3.54 -3.33 -27.75
CA ASP A 199 4.53 -2.47 -28.42
C ASP A 199 4.80 -1.17 -27.64
N LYS A 200 3.93 -0.81 -26.68
CA LYS A 200 4.18 0.21 -25.64
C LYS A 200 5.25 -0.21 -24.60
N PHE A 201 5.28 -1.46 -24.15
CA PHE A 201 6.27 -1.98 -23.21
C PHE A 201 7.57 -2.44 -23.88
N LEU A 202 7.49 -2.90 -25.14
CA LEU A 202 8.64 -3.29 -25.96
C LEU A 202 9.52 -2.09 -26.34
N LYS A 203 8.94 -0.93 -26.70
CA LYS A 203 9.72 0.31 -26.89
C LYS A 203 10.41 0.80 -25.62
N LEU A 204 9.91 0.37 -24.46
CA LEU A 204 10.42 0.73 -23.14
C LEU A 204 11.56 -0.19 -22.66
N GLY A 205 11.94 -1.23 -23.44
CA GLY A 205 13.01 -2.19 -23.11
C GLY A 205 12.85 -2.84 -21.73
N SER A 206 11.63 -2.84 -21.20
CA SER A 206 11.38 -2.71 -19.76
C SER A 206 11.19 -4.05 -19.04
N CYS A 207 10.39 -4.95 -19.61
CA CYS A 207 10.20 -6.29 -19.05
C CYS A 207 11.36 -7.23 -19.39
N ARG A 208 11.96 -7.09 -20.58
CA ARG A 208 13.04 -7.96 -21.08
C ARG A 208 14.28 -7.94 -20.17
N ASN A 209 14.64 -6.76 -19.66
CA ASN A 209 15.85 -6.59 -18.84
C ASN A 209 15.60 -6.56 -17.33
N ASN A 210 14.39 -6.21 -16.86
CA ASN A 210 14.13 -5.91 -15.44
C ASN A 210 12.63 -5.98 -15.05
N PHE A 211 12.01 -7.13 -15.26
CA PHE A 211 10.64 -7.41 -14.85
C PHE A 211 10.38 -7.01 -13.38
N GLY A 212 9.40 -6.14 -13.14
CA GLY A 212 9.08 -5.67 -11.79
C GLY A 212 10.19 -4.91 -11.04
N ARG A 213 11.39 -4.67 -11.63
CA ARG A 213 12.48 -3.91 -11.00
C ARG A 213 12.45 -2.42 -11.32
N LYS A 214 11.74 -2.01 -12.39
CA LYS A 214 11.53 -0.59 -12.67
C LYS A 214 10.68 0.02 -11.58
N THR A 215 11.23 1.05 -10.95
CA THR A 215 10.59 1.81 -9.89
C THR A 215 9.30 2.46 -10.36
N HIS A 216 9.28 3.02 -11.57
CA HIS A 216 8.06 3.58 -12.20
C HIS A 216 6.95 2.53 -12.35
N PHE A 217 7.32 1.28 -12.69
CA PHE A 217 6.36 0.19 -12.78
C PHE A 217 5.75 -0.19 -11.45
N ARG A 218 6.58 -0.32 -10.41
CA ARG A 218 6.11 -0.60 -9.05
C ARG A 218 5.17 0.50 -8.55
N TYR A 219 5.52 1.74 -8.85
CA TYR A 219 4.71 2.89 -8.51
C TYR A 219 3.33 2.82 -9.19
N TRP A 220 3.31 2.61 -10.50
CA TRP A 220 2.06 2.50 -11.29
C TRP A 220 1.14 1.35 -10.86
N GLN A 221 1.70 0.26 -10.35
CA GLN A 221 0.92 -0.89 -9.86
C GLN A 221 0.22 -0.63 -8.51
N LYS A 222 0.47 0.51 -7.88
CA LYS A 222 -0.18 0.91 -6.64
C LYS A 222 -1.51 1.58 -6.95
N GLU A 223 -2.53 1.25 -6.17
CA GLU A 223 -3.82 1.94 -6.24
C GLU A 223 -3.71 3.27 -5.52
N HIS A 224 -4.20 4.33 -6.17
CA HIS A 224 -4.31 5.66 -5.61
C HIS A 224 -5.80 5.98 -5.45
N PRO A 225 -6.33 6.11 -4.21
CA PRO A 225 -7.65 6.71 -4.03
C PRO A 225 -7.58 8.14 -4.58
N GLU A 226 -8.54 8.53 -5.44
CA GLU A 226 -8.56 9.80 -6.16
C GLU A 226 -8.04 10.97 -5.31
N GLU A 227 -6.81 11.42 -5.60
CA GLU A 227 -6.46 12.81 -5.91
C GLU A 227 -5.02 12.97 -6.42
N GLU A 228 -4.16 11.94 -6.47
CA GLU A 228 -2.80 12.13 -7.02
C GLU A 228 -2.06 10.80 -7.24
N ALA A 229 -1.69 10.50 -8.50
CA ALA A 229 -0.76 9.41 -8.82
C ALA A 229 0.67 9.97 -8.85
N THR A 230 1.24 10.19 -7.68
CA THR A 230 2.53 10.86 -7.42
C THR A 230 3.78 10.03 -7.74
N ALA A 231 4.14 9.83 -9.00
CA ALA A 231 5.46 9.21 -9.26
C ALA A 231 6.57 10.18 -8.85
N GLU A 232 7.28 9.89 -7.76
CA GLU A 232 8.41 10.70 -7.31
C GLU A 232 9.53 10.70 -8.36
N GLY A 233 10.14 11.85 -8.60
CA GLY A 233 11.40 11.97 -9.34
C GLY A 233 12.23 13.02 -8.63
N SER A 234 13.28 12.60 -7.90
CA SER A 234 14.12 13.53 -7.15
C SER A 234 15.21 14.11 -8.05
N SER A 235 15.32 15.43 -8.08
CA SER A 235 16.54 16.11 -8.55
C SER A 235 17.31 16.61 -7.34
N ASP A 236 18.62 16.35 -7.30
CA ASP A 236 19.50 17.08 -6.37
C ASP A 236 19.56 18.53 -6.85
N SER A 237 19.49 19.48 -5.91
CA SER A 237 19.64 20.91 -6.16
C SER A 237 20.98 21.23 -6.84
N ILE A 238 20.96 22.21 -7.73
CA ILE A 238 22.15 22.92 -8.23
C ILE A 238 22.79 23.70 -7.07
#